data_AF-A0A6V7KNT0-F1
#
_entry.id   AF-A0A6V7KNT0-F1
#
_cell.length_a   1.000
_cell.length_b   1.000
_cell.length_c   1.000
_cell.angle_alpha   90.00
_cell.angle_beta   90.00
_cell.angle_gamma   90.00
#
_symmetry.space_group_name_H-M   'P 1'
#
loop_
_entity.id
_entity.type
_entity.pdbx_description
1 polymer ?
#
loop_
_entity_poly.entity_id
_entity_poly.type
_entity_poly.pdbx_seq_one_letter_code
_entity_poly.pdbx_strand_id
1 'polypeptide(L)' 'TLFEYDMRFSVYGQDFVPYDYKSPLSIPRDMSSNFDLVIADPPFLSDECLTKAAVTIKFLTKKNIVLCT' A
#
# COMPACT_ATOMS: atom_id res chain seq x y z
N THR A 1 -1.54 -10.01 -1.67
CA THR A 1 -1.79 -9.20 -0.47
C THR A 1 -2.38 -7.85 -0.84
N LEU A 2 -3.52 -7.52 -0.25
CA LEU A 2 -4.28 -6.30 -0.38
C LEU A 2 -4.02 -5.39 0.83
N PHE A 3 -3.63 -4.15 0.57
CA PHE A 3 -3.45 -3.11 1.60
C PHE A 3 -4.62 -2.15 1.51
N GLU A 4 -5.55 -2.20 2.46
CA GLU A 4 -6.78 -1.41 2.40
C GLU A 4 -7.19 -0.85 3.76
N TYR A 5 -7.82 0.33 3.73
CA TYR A 5 -8.35 0.97 4.93
C TYR A 5 -9.66 0.33 5.38
N ASP A 6 -10.45 -0.13 4.42
CA ASP A 6 -11.77 -0.66 4.67
C ASP A 6 -11.72 -2.06 5.26
N MET A 7 -12.11 -2.17 6.54
CA MET A 7 -12.13 -3.43 7.29
C MET A 7 -13.10 -4.47 6.75
N ARG A 8 -14.01 -4.12 5.82
CA ARG A 8 -14.86 -5.10 5.13
C ARG A 8 -14.04 -6.10 4.31
N PHE A 9 -12.82 -5.74 3.90
CA PHE A 9 -11.88 -6.62 3.21
C PHE A 9 -11.16 -7.60 4.15
N SER A 10 -11.40 -7.56 5.46
CA SER A 10 -10.87 -8.55 6.42
C SER A 10 -11.28 -10.00 6.11
N VAL A 11 -12.32 -10.19 5.29
CA VAL A 11 -12.74 -11.50 4.78
C VAL A 11 -11.64 -12.23 3.99
N TYR A 12 -10.64 -11.51 3.45
CA TYR A 12 -9.50 -12.11 2.74
C TYR A 12 -8.41 -12.67 3.67
N GLY A 13 -8.56 -12.53 5.00
CA GLY A 13 -7.68 -13.16 5.97
C GLY A 13 -6.21 -12.74 5.82
N GLN A 14 -5.32 -13.70 5.57
CA GLN A 14 -3.88 -13.46 5.45
C GLN A 14 -3.51 -12.62 4.21
N ASP A 15 -4.38 -12.58 3.21
CA ASP A 15 -4.18 -11.76 2.01
C ASP A 15 -4.64 -10.31 2.19
N PHE A 16 -5.03 -9.90 3.40
CA PHE A 16 -5.42 -8.53 3.74
C PHE A 16 -4.55 -7.96 4.86
N VAL A 17 -4.10 -6.72 4.64
CA VAL A 17 -3.37 -5.91 5.61
C VAL A 17 -4.14 -4.61 5.80
N PRO A 18 -4.65 -4.33 7.02
CA PRO A 18 -5.20 -3.01 7.33
C PRO A 18 -4.16 -1.93 7.06
N TYR A 19 -4.52 -0.94 6.28
CA TYR A 19 -3.60 0.09 5.82
C TYR A 19 -4.27 1.46 5.84
N ASP A 20 -3.62 2.43 6.50
CA ASP A 20 -4.00 3.83 6.45
C ASP A 20 -2.85 4.62 5.82
N TYR A 21 -3.09 5.23 4.65
CA TYR A 21 -2.10 6.05 3.97
C TYR A 21 -1.61 7.23 4.83
N LYS A 22 -2.39 7.68 5.83
CA LYS A 22 -1.93 8.71 6.78
C LYS A 22 -0.74 8.24 7.61
N SER A 23 -0.60 6.92 7.79
CA SER A 23 0.47 6.25 8.52
C SER A 23 1.19 5.24 7.62
N PRO A 24 1.93 5.70 6.59
CA PRO A 24 2.33 4.88 5.44
C PRO A 24 3.26 3.70 5.76
N LEU A 25 4.00 3.75 6.87
CA LEU A 25 4.91 2.69 7.32
C LEU A 25 4.36 1.88 8.50
N SER A 26 3.09 2.10 8.88
CA SER A 26 2.39 1.30 9.89
C SER A 26 1.90 -0.03 9.31
N ILE A 27 2.81 -0.76 8.67
CA ILE A 27 2.58 -2.06 8.03
C ILE A 27 3.67 -3.05 8.48
N PRO A 28 3.46 -4.38 8.33
CA PRO A 28 4.43 -5.39 8.74
C PRO A 28 5.81 -5.16 8.09
N ARG A 29 6.87 -5.12 8.90
CA ARG A 29 8.22 -4.75 8.43
C ARG A 29 8.89 -5.83 7.57
N ASP A 30 8.50 -7.08 7.79
CA ASP A 30 8.91 -8.25 7.03
C ASP A 30 8.47 -8.20 5.57
N MET A 31 7.51 -7.33 5.23
CA MET A 31 7.07 -7.11 3.85
C MET A 31 7.92 -6.09 3.07
N SER A 32 9.02 -5.60 3.65
CA SER A 32 9.94 -4.66 2.97
C SER A 32 10.55 -5.30 1.73
N SER A 33 10.44 -4.63 0.59
CA SER A 33 10.96 -5.09 -0.71
C SER A 33 10.55 -6.55 -1.00
N ASN A 34 9.33 -6.94 -0.64
CA ASN A 34 8.86 -8.31 -0.81
C ASN A 34 8.13 -8.52 -2.14
N PHE A 35 7.62 -7.45 -2.75
CA PHE A 35 6.77 -7.53 -3.94
C PHE A 35 7.52 -7.12 -5.22
N ASP A 36 7.45 -7.95 -6.27
CA ASP A 36 8.06 -7.65 -7.57
C ASP A 36 7.30 -6.59 -8.38
N LEU A 37 6.01 -6.43 -8.09
CA LEU A 37 5.11 -5.43 -8.65
C LEU A 37 4.16 -4.93 -7.56
N VAL A 38 4.02 -3.60 -7.45
CA VAL A 38 3.00 -2.96 -6.63
C VAL A 38 2.08 -2.16 -7.53
N ILE A 39 0.77 -2.41 -7.41
CA ILE A 39 -0.28 -1.64 -8.08
C ILE A 39 -0.96 -0.80 -7.01
N ALA A 40 -1.06 0.50 -7.23
CA ALA A 40 -1.68 1.41 -6.28
C ALA A 40 -2.66 2.35 -6.97
N ASP A 41 -3.79 2.60 -6.32
CA ASP A 41 -4.83 3.53 -6.73
C ASP A 41 -5.17 4.45 -5.54
N PRO A 42 -4.37 5.50 -5.27
CA PRO A 42 -4.58 6.36 -4.11
C PRO A 42 -5.90 7.15 -4.23
N PRO A 43 -6.63 7.36 -3.12
CA PRO A 43 -7.97 7.96 -3.16
C PRO A 43 -7.99 9.42 -3.63
N PHE A 44 -6.85 10.11 -3.58
CA PHE A 44 -6.74 11.52 -3.93
C PHE A 44 -5.46 11.82 -4.71
N LEU A 45 -5.55 12.77 -5.64
CA LEU A 45 -4.41 13.31 -6.40
C LEU A 45 -3.64 14.41 -5.66
N SER A 46 -3.93 14.64 -4.38
CA SER A 46 -3.22 15.64 -3.59
C SER A 46 -1.76 15.22 -3.38
N ASP A 47 -0.86 16.20 -3.40
CA ASP A 47 0.58 15.97 -3.22
C ASP A 47 0.89 15.18 -1.93
N GLU A 48 0.19 15.50 -0.84
CA GLU A 48 0.33 14.79 0.43
C GLU A 48 -0.07 13.31 0.32
N CYS A 49 -1.20 13.02 -0.31
CA CYS A 49 -1.71 11.65 -0.48
C CYS A 49 -0.77 10.83 -1.36
N LEU A 50 -0.39 11.36 -2.51
CA LEU A 50 0.53 10.71 -3.45
C LEU A 50 1.90 10.49 -2.82
N THR A 51 2.42 11.46 -2.06
CA THR A 51 3.71 11.33 -1.36
C THR A 51 3.67 10.20 -0.32
N LYS A 52 2.63 10.17 0.52
CA LYS A 52 2.50 9.12 1.53
C LYS A 52 2.29 7.73 0.91
N ALA A 53 1.45 7.61 -0.12
CA ALA A 53 1.28 6.37 -0.86
C ALA A 53 2.62 5.93 -1.49
N ALA A 54 3.38 6.85 -2.09
CA ALA A 54 4.68 6.55 -2.68
C ALA A 54 5.70 6.03 -1.65
N VAL A 55 5.66 6.51 -0.40
CA VAL A 55 6.49 5.97 0.68
C VAL A 55 6.18 4.49 0.93
N THR A 56 4.89 4.13 1.04
CA THR A 56 4.47 2.74 1.22
C THR A 56 4.84 1.88 0.01
N ILE A 57 4.56 2.36 -1.21
CA ILE A 57 4.87 1.63 -2.45
C ILE A 57 6.37 1.33 -2.54
N LYS A 58 7.23 2.33 -2.27
CA LYS A 58 8.69 2.16 -2.25
C LYS A 58 9.16 1.19 -1.17
N PHE A 59 8.50 1.18 -0.02
CA PHE A 59 8.82 0.24 1.05
C PHE A 59 8.51 -1.20 0.64
N LEU A 60 7.42 -1.43 -0.09
CA LEU A 60 6.92 -2.75 -0.48
C LEU A 60 7.57 -3.32 -1.75
N THR A 61 7.87 -2.46 -2.73
CA THR A 61 8.31 -2.88 -4.06
C THR A 61 9.81 -3.16 -4.14
N LYS A 62 10.17 -4.21 -4.86
CA LYS A 62 11.56 -4.47 -5.30
C LYS A 62 11.91 -3.66 -6.55
N LYS A 63 10.94 -3.48 -7.46
CA LYS A 63 11.24 -3.00 -8.81
C LYS A 63 10.10 -2.28 -9.50
N ASN A 64 8.98 -2.96 -9.75
CA ASN A 64 7.95 -2.45 -10.65
C ASN A 64 6.81 -1.79 -9.88
N ILE A 65 6.29 -0.69 -10.43
CA ILE A 65 5.20 0.09 -9.85
C ILE A 65 4.22 0.43 -10.97
N VAL A 66 2.93 0.22 -10.71
CA VAL A 66 1.84 0.76 -11.53
C VAL A 66 1.00 1.65 -10.64
N LEU A 67 0.89 2.92 -11.02
CA LEU A 67 0.03 3.89 -10.35
C LEU A 67 -1.18 4.14 -11.25
N CYS A 68 -2.37 3.81 -10.75
CA CYS A 68 -3.64 4.13 -11.38
C CYS A 68 -4.20 5.37 -10.67
N THR A 69 -4.65 6.38 -11.42
CA THR A 69 -5.21 7.61 -10.86
C THR A 69 -6.30 8.16 -11.76
#